data_AF-A0A1Y2XDQ7-F1
#
_entry.id   AF-A0A1Y2XDQ7-F1
#
_cell.length_a   1.000
_cell.length_b   1.000
_cell.length_c   1.000
_cell.angle_alpha   90.00
_cell.angle_beta   90.00
_cell.angle_gamma   90.00
#
_symmetry.space_group_name_H-M   'P 1'
#
loop_
_entity.id
_entity.type
_entity.pdbx_description
1 polymer ?
#
loop_
_entity_poly.entity_id
_entity_poly.type
_entity_poly.pdbx_seq_one_letter_code
_entity_poly.pdbx_strand_id
1 'polypeptide(L)'
;MANQVEDRRRVYLACRAIFVGQKAELRKAKKVREEIERWPQVLRLLTRGLSIENVVEILRDLLAQNIFKSERKAKAAFPDLFYSPPEQEVKREASEIDAAKSTAEVLDEVASEAHEDAECNNQVEEDVPKQNGEVLGKSEQVNTHSETEPPVTEQAIPEPLASTPIPTPTSLPLSLPSLYPTYIPYKAQHIILTEAQRMLEESCFEFTKKHMPALLETTGLDCASSLELTKWTRLLAKMADEMPETAFNLGTTPLKEVLFSTDKLRHSAVHRVPMTARGIKDQLRSATALAFTLGDHRHTTQLEEICYELDNKVQAMELNKNALVHSTTAELQDIQRRREELDKLEKEVLANMVKSDQKNRGFIGALLEDSVGRILEGKTEMGTDEEYKIEEDEEEFSECHTSNR
;
A
#
# COMPACT_ATOMS: atom_id res chain seq x y z
N MET A 1 -10.03 -1.14 30.48
CA MET A 1 -10.66 -2.09 29.53
C MET A 1 -10.37 -1.73 28.07
N ALA A 2 -10.51 -0.46 27.64
CA ALA A 2 -10.24 -0.03 26.25
C ALA A 2 -8.89 -0.52 25.68
N ASN A 3 -7.75 -0.21 26.33
CA ASN A 3 -6.41 -0.63 25.89
C ASN A 3 -6.32 -2.14 25.61
N GLN A 4 -7.01 -2.99 26.40
CA GLN A 4 -6.97 -4.44 26.21
C GLN A 4 -7.66 -4.88 24.90
N VAL A 5 -8.65 -4.15 24.41
CA VAL A 5 -9.30 -4.43 23.11
C VAL A 5 -8.42 -3.93 21.96
N GLU A 6 -7.83 -2.75 22.10
CA GLU A 6 -6.92 -2.15 21.12
C GLU A 6 -5.63 -2.97 20.97
N ASP A 7 -5.01 -3.39 22.06
CA ASP A 7 -3.83 -4.28 22.07
C ASP A 7 -4.16 -5.63 21.42
N ARG A 8 -5.34 -6.20 21.69
CA ARG A 8 -5.82 -7.43 21.02
C ARG A 8 -5.99 -7.22 19.51
N ARG A 9 -6.57 -6.10 19.08
CA ARG A 9 -6.72 -5.71 17.66
C ARG A 9 -5.36 -5.52 16.99
N ARG A 10 -4.43 -4.81 17.65
CA ARG A 10 -3.06 -4.54 17.19
C ARG A 10 -2.26 -5.83 17.00
N VAL A 11 -2.29 -6.73 17.99
CA VAL A 11 -1.62 -8.04 17.92
C VAL A 11 -2.28 -8.93 16.86
N TYR A 12 -3.61 -8.93 16.73
CA TYR A 12 -4.30 -9.66 15.67
C TYR A 12 -3.87 -9.21 14.28
N LEU A 13 -3.90 -7.89 14.00
CA LEU A 13 -3.49 -7.33 12.71
C LEU A 13 -2.04 -7.65 12.36
N ALA A 14 -1.11 -7.42 13.29
CA ALA A 14 0.31 -7.63 13.06
C ALA A 14 0.66 -9.12 12.81
N CYS A 15 -0.06 -10.04 13.47
CA CYS A 15 0.25 -11.46 13.43
C CYS A 15 -0.68 -12.28 12.52
N ARG A 16 -1.72 -11.67 11.89
CA ARG A 16 -2.68 -12.39 11.03
C ARG A 16 -1.99 -13.14 9.90
N ALA A 17 -1.01 -12.52 9.27
CA ALA A 17 -0.21 -13.12 8.20
C ALA A 17 0.63 -14.35 8.65
N ILE A 18 0.96 -14.44 9.94
CA ILE A 18 1.85 -15.47 10.50
C ILE A 18 1.05 -16.71 10.90
N PHE A 19 -0.07 -16.55 11.62
CA PHE A 19 -0.85 -17.64 12.18
C PHE A 19 -1.95 -18.11 11.21
N VAL A 20 -1.54 -18.73 10.10
CA VAL A 20 -2.40 -19.32 9.06
C VAL A 20 -2.27 -20.85 9.07
N GLY A 21 -3.28 -21.57 8.58
CA GLY A 21 -3.27 -23.04 8.50
C GLY A 21 -3.00 -23.72 9.85
N GLN A 22 -2.07 -24.69 9.88
CA GLN A 22 -1.66 -25.39 11.10
C GLN A 22 -1.13 -24.44 12.20
N LYS A 23 -0.55 -23.29 11.84
CA LYS A 23 -0.05 -22.31 12.83
C LYS A 23 -1.21 -21.68 13.62
N ALA A 24 -2.38 -21.51 13.01
CA ALA A 24 -3.59 -21.05 13.70
C ALA A 24 -4.10 -22.04 14.78
N GLU A 25 -3.58 -23.27 14.80
CA GLU A 25 -3.94 -24.33 15.75
C GLU A 25 -2.99 -24.41 16.94
N LEU A 26 -1.93 -23.58 16.98
CA LEU A 26 -1.03 -23.50 18.12
C LEU A 26 -1.77 -23.04 19.40
N ARG A 27 -1.56 -23.77 20.51
CA ARG A 27 -2.13 -23.44 21.84
C ARG A 27 -1.10 -23.31 22.95
N LYS A 28 0.08 -23.93 22.79
CA LYS A 28 1.16 -23.91 23.79
C LYS A 28 1.91 -22.58 23.71
N ALA A 29 1.94 -21.80 24.79
CA ALA A 29 2.60 -20.48 24.83
C ALA A 29 4.06 -20.52 24.34
N LYS A 30 4.83 -21.56 24.70
CA LYS A 30 6.19 -21.77 24.19
C LYS A 30 6.25 -21.85 22.65
N LYS A 31 5.30 -22.54 22.00
CA LYS A 31 5.25 -22.65 20.53
C LYS A 31 4.75 -21.38 19.86
N VAL A 32 3.83 -20.65 20.50
CA VAL A 32 3.40 -19.32 20.03
C VAL A 32 4.57 -18.33 20.07
N ARG A 33 5.37 -18.36 21.15
CA ARG A 33 6.60 -17.58 21.32
C ARG A 33 7.65 -17.93 20.25
N GLU A 34 7.99 -19.23 20.11
CA GLU A 34 8.93 -19.71 19.09
C GLU A 34 8.54 -19.28 17.66
N GLU A 35 7.24 -19.19 17.35
CA GLU A 35 6.77 -18.76 16.02
C GLU A 35 6.80 -17.25 15.82
N ILE A 36 6.47 -16.42 16.82
CA ILE A 36 6.53 -14.95 16.69
C ILE A 36 7.97 -14.41 16.73
N GLU A 37 8.88 -15.06 17.45
CA GLU A 37 10.30 -14.69 17.52
C GLU A 37 11.04 -14.89 16.17
N ARG A 38 10.49 -15.70 15.26
CA ARG A 38 10.96 -15.81 13.85
C ARG A 38 10.71 -14.55 13.02
N TRP A 39 9.88 -13.63 13.50
CA TRP A 39 9.47 -12.41 12.78
C TRP A 39 9.84 -11.15 13.59
N PRO A 40 11.15 -10.87 13.79
CA PRO A 40 11.62 -9.78 14.66
C PRO A 40 11.10 -8.41 14.22
N GLN A 41 10.86 -8.19 12.92
CA GLN A 41 10.25 -6.97 12.41
C GLN A 41 8.81 -6.76 12.89
N VAL A 42 8.01 -7.83 13.02
CA VAL A 42 6.64 -7.79 13.53
C VAL A 42 6.66 -7.60 15.04
N LEU A 43 7.50 -8.36 15.74
CA LEU A 43 7.68 -8.24 17.18
C LEU A 43 8.08 -6.81 17.58
N ARG A 44 9.04 -6.20 16.88
CA ARG A 44 9.49 -4.81 17.11
C ARG A 44 8.39 -3.75 16.90
N LEU A 45 7.41 -4.01 16.03
CA LEU A 45 6.25 -3.12 15.84
C LEU A 45 5.24 -3.23 17.00
N LEU A 46 5.14 -4.42 17.61
CA LEU A 46 4.29 -4.66 18.78
C LEU A 46 4.93 -4.17 20.09
N THR A 47 6.25 -4.34 20.26
CA THR A 47 6.92 -4.01 21.53
C THR A 47 7.07 -2.52 21.85
N ARG A 48 6.63 -1.64 20.95
CA ARG A 48 6.43 -0.19 21.22
C ARG A 48 5.18 0.04 22.11
N GLY A 49 5.13 -0.57 23.29
CA GLY A 49 4.02 -0.44 24.25
C GLY A 49 3.57 -1.75 24.91
N LEU A 50 3.92 -2.92 24.35
CA LEU A 50 3.60 -4.24 24.90
C LEU A 50 4.87 -5.02 25.24
N SER A 51 4.90 -5.74 26.37
CA SER A 51 5.95 -6.74 26.61
C SER A 51 5.75 -7.96 25.68
N ILE A 52 6.82 -8.71 25.41
CA ILE A 52 6.72 -9.95 24.63
C ILE A 52 5.84 -10.99 25.33
N GLU A 53 5.84 -11.01 26.66
CA GLU A 53 4.93 -11.81 27.50
C GLU A 53 3.47 -11.46 27.18
N ASN A 54 3.09 -10.19 27.23
CA ASN A 54 1.73 -9.73 26.94
C ASN A 54 1.32 -10.08 25.50
N VAL A 55 2.22 -9.91 24.52
CA VAL A 55 1.97 -10.31 23.12
C VAL A 55 1.70 -11.82 23.01
N VAL A 56 2.50 -12.66 23.68
CA VAL A 56 2.34 -14.12 23.66
C VAL A 56 1.05 -14.56 24.35
N GLU A 57 0.65 -13.92 25.44
CA GLU A 57 -0.64 -14.19 26.11
C GLU A 57 -1.83 -13.78 25.25
N ILE A 58 -1.81 -12.57 24.67
CA ILE A 58 -2.84 -12.11 23.74
C ILE A 58 -2.96 -13.06 22.54
N LEU A 59 -1.82 -13.46 21.93
CA LEU A 59 -1.81 -14.42 20.83
C LEU A 59 -2.41 -15.77 21.24
N ARG A 60 -2.00 -16.33 22.38
CA ARG A 60 -2.54 -17.59 22.93
C ARG A 60 -4.07 -17.53 23.04
N ASP A 61 -4.60 -16.44 23.58
CA ASP A 61 -6.02 -16.28 23.83
C ASP A 61 -6.82 -16.10 22.52
N LEU A 62 -6.31 -15.32 21.57
CA LEU A 62 -6.90 -15.17 20.23
C LEU A 62 -6.88 -16.49 19.44
N LEU A 63 -5.78 -17.25 19.54
CA LEU A 63 -5.65 -18.59 18.95
C LEU A 63 -6.63 -19.59 19.57
N ALA A 64 -6.74 -19.62 20.91
CA ALA A 64 -7.70 -20.47 21.62
C ALA A 64 -9.15 -20.18 21.23
N GLN A 65 -9.51 -18.91 21.01
CA GLN A 65 -10.83 -18.50 20.52
C GLN A 65 -11.08 -18.90 19.05
N ASN A 66 -10.06 -19.37 18.32
CA ASN A 66 -10.05 -19.65 16.88
C ASN A 66 -10.27 -18.40 16.01
N ILE A 67 -9.86 -17.22 16.48
CA ILE A 67 -10.01 -15.95 15.75
C ILE A 67 -9.12 -15.92 14.49
N PHE A 68 -7.91 -16.47 14.55
CA PHE A 68 -7.04 -16.59 13.36
C PHE A 68 -7.57 -17.58 12.33
N LYS A 69 -8.23 -18.67 12.77
CA LYS A 69 -8.77 -19.75 11.91
C LYS A 69 -10.14 -19.42 11.29
N SER A 70 -10.93 -18.53 11.89
CA SER A 70 -12.31 -18.25 11.44
C SER A 70 -12.54 -16.77 11.26
N GLU A 71 -12.70 -16.34 10.00
CA GLU A 71 -13.01 -14.96 9.65
C GLU A 71 -14.30 -14.47 10.32
N ARG A 72 -15.34 -15.31 10.38
CA ARG A 72 -16.59 -14.98 11.10
C ARG A 72 -16.34 -14.64 12.58
N LYS A 73 -15.40 -15.31 13.23
CA LYS A 73 -15.01 -14.99 14.62
C LYS A 73 -14.15 -13.74 14.71
N ALA A 74 -13.25 -13.52 13.76
CA ALA A 74 -12.48 -12.28 13.68
C ALA A 74 -13.38 -11.06 13.47
N LYS A 75 -14.36 -11.14 12.55
CA LYS A 75 -15.37 -10.09 12.31
C LYS A 75 -16.26 -9.84 13.52
N ALA A 76 -16.58 -10.88 14.30
CA ALA A 76 -17.30 -10.72 15.57
C ALA A 76 -16.44 -10.09 16.70
N ALA A 77 -15.12 -10.31 16.69
CA ALA A 77 -14.20 -9.76 17.70
C ALA A 77 -13.71 -8.34 17.37
N PHE A 78 -13.59 -8.02 16.08
CA PHE A 78 -13.01 -6.77 15.57
C PHE A 78 -13.80 -6.24 14.35
N PRO A 79 -15.09 -5.88 14.51
CA PRO A 79 -15.98 -5.55 13.39
C PRO A 79 -15.43 -4.44 12.50
N ASP A 80 -14.83 -3.41 13.10
CA ASP A 80 -14.26 -2.23 12.41
C ASP A 80 -13.14 -2.56 11.41
N LEU A 81 -12.52 -3.75 11.48
CA LEU A 81 -11.53 -4.16 10.49
C LEU A 81 -12.17 -4.61 9.17
N PHE A 82 -13.39 -5.16 9.26
CA PHE A 82 -14.14 -5.80 8.17
C PHE A 82 -15.33 -4.95 7.68
N TYR A 83 -15.37 -3.69 8.11
CA TYR A 83 -16.26 -2.67 7.57
C TYR A 83 -15.46 -1.80 6.59
N SER A 84 -16.10 -1.41 5.50
CA SER A 84 -15.60 -0.42 4.55
C SER A 84 -16.83 0.28 3.97
N PRO A 85 -16.88 1.63 3.95
CA PRO A 85 -18.00 2.34 3.35
C PRO A 85 -18.14 2.00 1.85
N PRO A 86 -19.36 1.87 1.31
CA PRO A 86 -19.56 1.53 -0.12
C PRO A 86 -18.83 2.48 -1.08
N GLU A 87 -18.74 3.76 -0.75
CA GLU A 87 -18.04 4.77 -1.54
C GLU A 87 -16.53 4.51 -1.61
N GLN A 88 -15.97 3.89 -0.57
CA GLN A 88 -14.57 3.50 -0.50
C GLN A 88 -14.32 2.16 -1.22
N GLU A 89 -15.27 1.22 -1.18
CA GLU A 89 -15.21 -0.01 -1.98
C GLU A 89 -15.27 0.30 -3.48
N VAL A 90 -16.15 1.22 -3.92
CA VAL A 90 -16.23 1.66 -5.33
C VAL A 90 -14.91 2.33 -5.77
N LYS A 91 -14.33 3.21 -4.95
CA LYS A 91 -13.03 3.84 -5.24
C LYS A 91 -11.90 2.81 -5.33
N ARG A 92 -11.89 1.82 -4.43
CA ARG A 92 -10.95 0.71 -4.45
C ARG A 92 -11.09 -0.09 -5.75
N GLU A 93 -12.29 -0.48 -6.14
CA GLU A 93 -12.52 -1.27 -7.35
C GLU A 93 -12.12 -0.50 -8.62
N ALA A 94 -12.47 0.79 -8.70
CA ALA A 94 -12.02 1.67 -9.78
C ALA A 94 -10.47 1.74 -9.87
N SER A 95 -9.79 1.83 -8.73
CA SER A 95 -8.32 1.86 -8.68
C SER A 95 -7.65 0.54 -9.08
N GLU A 96 -8.29 -0.61 -8.82
CA GLU A 96 -7.82 -1.93 -9.29
C GLU A 96 -8.04 -2.09 -10.80
N ILE A 97 -9.15 -1.58 -11.35
CA ILE A 97 -9.42 -1.59 -12.80
C ILE A 97 -8.43 -0.70 -13.56
N ASP A 98 -8.17 0.51 -13.06
CA ASP A 98 -7.22 1.45 -13.66
C ASP A 98 -5.79 0.88 -13.68
N ALA A 99 -5.33 0.33 -12.56
CA ALA A 99 -4.03 -0.33 -12.49
C ALA A 99 -3.95 -1.59 -13.37
N ALA A 100 -5.01 -2.41 -13.43
CA ALA A 100 -5.05 -3.56 -14.33
C ALA A 100 -4.92 -3.12 -15.80
N LYS A 101 -5.63 -2.06 -16.20
CA LYS A 101 -5.52 -1.48 -17.54
C LYS A 101 -4.11 -0.97 -17.83
N SER A 102 -3.52 -0.17 -16.92
CA SER A 102 -2.16 0.34 -17.06
C SER A 102 -1.13 -0.79 -17.17
N THR A 103 -1.25 -1.86 -16.37
CA THR A 103 -0.34 -3.02 -16.51
C THR A 103 -0.53 -3.77 -17.83
N ALA A 104 -1.76 -3.85 -18.37
CA ALA A 104 -2.01 -4.49 -19.65
C ALA A 104 -1.41 -3.69 -20.81
N GLU A 105 -1.56 -2.36 -20.79
CA GLU A 105 -1.01 -1.45 -21.80
C GLU A 105 0.53 -1.56 -21.90
N VAL A 106 1.24 -1.57 -20.76
CA VAL A 106 2.69 -1.78 -20.70
C VAL A 106 3.10 -3.19 -21.19
N LEU A 107 2.29 -4.22 -20.92
CA LEU A 107 2.60 -5.58 -21.38
C LEU A 107 2.36 -5.77 -22.89
N ASP A 108 1.33 -5.13 -23.45
CA ASP A 108 1.00 -5.22 -24.88
C ASP A 108 1.95 -4.37 -25.74
N GLU A 109 2.43 -3.22 -25.24
CA GLU A 109 3.50 -2.40 -25.86
C GLU A 109 4.78 -3.24 -26.02
N VAL A 110 5.27 -3.83 -24.93
CA VAL A 110 6.51 -4.63 -24.92
C VAL A 110 6.36 -5.97 -25.68
N ALA A 111 5.17 -6.58 -25.67
CA ALA A 111 4.92 -7.75 -26.50
C ALA A 111 5.02 -7.43 -28.00
N SER A 112 4.62 -6.22 -28.42
CA SER A 112 4.68 -5.78 -29.82
C SER A 112 6.13 -5.63 -30.31
N GLU A 113 7.03 -5.10 -29.48
CA GLU A 113 8.47 -5.01 -29.77
C GLU A 113 9.10 -6.41 -29.93
N ALA A 114 8.75 -7.36 -29.05
CA ALA A 114 9.29 -8.72 -29.06
C ALA A 114 8.81 -9.60 -30.25
N HIS A 115 7.93 -9.08 -31.10
CA HIS A 115 7.42 -9.80 -32.27
C HIS A 115 8.22 -9.54 -33.56
N GLU A 116 9.01 -8.46 -33.65
CA GLU A 116 9.83 -8.16 -34.84
C GLU A 116 11.08 -9.08 -34.95
N ASP A 117 11.67 -9.49 -33.82
CA ASP A 117 12.85 -10.36 -33.79
C ASP A 117 12.59 -11.81 -34.23
N ALA A 118 11.32 -12.23 -34.35
CA ALA A 118 10.95 -13.64 -34.52
C ALA A 118 10.80 -14.10 -35.98
N GLU A 119 10.74 -13.19 -36.97
CA GLU A 119 10.54 -13.57 -38.38
C GLU A 119 11.84 -13.94 -39.13
N CYS A 120 13.02 -13.68 -38.55
CA CYS A 120 14.30 -13.84 -39.25
C CYS A 120 14.94 -15.25 -39.15
N ASN A 121 14.27 -16.28 -38.61
CA ASN A 121 14.86 -17.61 -38.46
C ASN A 121 14.05 -18.77 -39.09
N ASN A 122 13.60 -18.57 -40.33
CA ASN A 122 13.10 -19.63 -41.22
C ASN A 122 13.87 -19.64 -42.55
N GLN A 123 15.19 -19.82 -42.50
CA GLN A 123 15.96 -20.27 -43.66
C GLN A 123 16.85 -21.45 -43.29
N VAL A 124 16.58 -22.57 -43.95
CA VAL A 124 17.43 -23.76 -43.96
C VAL A 124 18.50 -23.53 -45.04
N GLU A 125 19.77 -23.47 -44.65
CA GLU A 125 20.87 -23.61 -45.60
C GLU A 125 21.85 -24.69 -45.12
N GLU A 126 21.88 -25.80 -45.87
CA GLU A 126 23.09 -26.59 -46.04
C GLU A 126 24.06 -25.77 -46.91
N ASP A 127 25.26 -25.43 -46.42
CA ASP A 127 26.51 -25.86 -47.09
C ASP A 127 27.79 -25.57 -46.26
N VAL A 128 28.85 -26.32 -46.55
CA VAL A 128 30.18 -26.32 -45.93
C VAL A 128 31.16 -26.83 -47.01
N PRO A 129 32.38 -26.28 -47.28
CA PRO A 129 33.25 -25.41 -46.44
C PRO A 129 34.16 -24.36 -47.17
N LYS A 130 35.02 -23.66 -46.37
CA LYS A 130 36.52 -23.49 -46.50
C LYS A 130 37.13 -22.05 -46.51
N GLN A 131 38.04 -21.88 -45.54
CA GLN A 131 39.42 -21.31 -45.61
C GLN A 131 39.75 -19.82 -45.30
N ASN A 132 40.48 -19.68 -44.17
CA ASN A 132 41.81 -19.04 -43.98
C ASN A 132 41.96 -17.52 -43.70
N GLY A 133 42.91 -17.22 -42.79
CA GLY A 133 43.39 -15.89 -42.36
C GLY A 133 43.04 -15.61 -40.88
N GLU A 134 43.92 -15.72 -39.87
CA GLU A 134 45.09 -14.87 -39.53
C GLU A 134 44.75 -13.35 -39.44
N VAL A 135 45.15 -12.56 -38.42
CA VAL A 135 45.99 -12.81 -37.23
C VAL A 135 45.78 -11.70 -36.16
N LEU A 136 46.00 -12.03 -34.88
CA LEU A 136 46.48 -11.22 -33.72
C LEU A 136 46.43 -9.66 -33.75
N GLY A 137 45.91 -9.01 -32.68
CA GLY A 137 46.23 -7.59 -32.42
C GLY A 137 45.53 -6.90 -31.24
N LYS A 138 46.19 -6.82 -30.08
CA LYS A 138 45.81 -6.05 -28.87
C LYS A 138 45.55 -4.55 -29.15
N SER A 139 44.72 -3.89 -28.33
CA SER A 139 45.20 -3.05 -27.20
C SER A 139 44.08 -2.32 -26.45
N GLU A 140 44.22 -2.24 -25.12
CA GLU A 140 43.43 -1.37 -24.24
C GLU A 140 43.84 0.10 -24.40
N GLN A 141 42.92 1.05 -24.21
CA GLN A 141 43.25 2.31 -23.52
C GLN A 141 42.11 2.75 -22.59
N VAL A 142 42.44 2.79 -21.31
CA VAL A 142 41.71 3.52 -20.27
C VAL A 142 42.10 4.99 -20.36
N ASN A 143 41.15 5.93 -20.18
CA ASN A 143 41.51 7.17 -19.49
C ASN A 143 40.35 7.76 -18.67
N THR A 144 40.73 8.50 -17.63
CA THR A 144 39.92 8.75 -16.43
C THR A 144 39.63 10.24 -16.20
N HIS A 145 38.51 10.50 -15.50
CA HIS A 145 38.20 11.66 -14.64
C HIS A 145 38.29 13.11 -15.18
N SER A 146 37.23 13.91 -14.97
CA SER A 146 37.13 14.76 -13.76
C SER A 146 35.85 15.60 -13.69
N GLU A 147 35.42 15.90 -12.47
CA GLU A 147 34.31 16.80 -12.11
C GLU A 147 34.80 18.27 -12.01
N THR A 148 33.94 19.28 -12.23
CA THR A 148 34.00 20.57 -11.48
C THR A 148 32.77 21.48 -11.69
N GLU A 149 32.26 22.02 -10.57
CA GLU A 149 31.48 23.28 -10.40
C GLU A 149 32.24 24.15 -9.36
N PRO A 150 31.87 25.41 -9.00
CA PRO A 150 31.01 26.45 -9.61
C PRO A 150 31.78 27.80 -9.75
N PRO A 151 31.13 28.99 -9.86
CA PRO A 151 31.21 29.97 -8.74
C PRO A 151 29.98 30.93 -8.56
N VAL A 152 30.08 31.89 -7.61
CA VAL A 152 28.99 32.70 -6.96
C VAL A 152 29.16 34.23 -7.13
N THR A 153 28.15 35.01 -6.66
CA THR A 153 28.08 36.47 -6.29
C THR A 153 27.43 37.39 -7.37
N GLU A 154 26.70 38.50 -7.11
CA GLU A 154 26.59 39.39 -5.91
C GLU A 154 25.15 39.90 -5.56
N GLN A 155 24.89 41.22 -5.39
CA GLN A 155 23.69 41.81 -4.73
C GLN A 155 23.22 43.17 -5.31
N ALA A 156 21.92 43.51 -5.20
CA ALA A 156 21.38 44.87 -4.99
C ALA A 156 19.85 44.89 -4.66
N ILE A 157 19.41 45.74 -3.73
CA ILE A 157 18.03 46.03 -3.21
C ILE A 157 18.06 47.55 -2.81
N PRO A 158 17.02 48.44 -2.96
CA PRO A 158 15.67 48.29 -2.38
C PRO A 158 14.41 48.98 -3.00
N GLU A 159 13.24 48.36 -2.76
CA GLU A 159 11.89 48.90 -2.39
C GLU A 159 11.16 49.96 -3.27
N PRO A 160 9.82 50.23 -3.10
CA PRO A 160 8.91 49.82 -2.00
C PRO A 160 7.51 49.24 -2.35
N LEU A 161 6.92 48.59 -1.33
CA LEU A 161 5.49 48.52 -0.97
C LEU A 161 4.42 48.27 -2.07
N ALA A 162 3.94 47.03 -2.15
CA ALA A 162 2.59 46.70 -2.61
C ALA A 162 1.95 45.65 -1.68
N SER A 163 0.70 45.87 -1.28
CA SER A 163 0.00 45.09 -0.25
C SER A 163 -0.24 43.63 -0.66
N THR A 164 0.30 42.67 0.11
CA THR A 164 -0.13 41.28 0.04
C THR A 164 -1.47 41.09 0.76
N PRO A 165 -2.49 40.48 0.13
CA PRO A 165 -3.71 40.11 0.84
C PRO A 165 -3.41 38.96 1.80
N ILE A 166 -3.89 39.09 3.04
CA ILE A 166 -3.80 38.04 4.06
C ILE A 166 -4.53 36.79 3.52
N PRO A 167 -3.87 35.61 3.43
CA PRO A 167 -4.56 34.39 3.05
C PRO A 167 -5.45 33.94 4.20
N THR A 168 -6.76 34.20 4.10
CA THR A 168 -7.76 33.52 4.91
C THR A 168 -7.58 32.00 4.79
N PRO A 169 -7.57 31.24 5.91
CA PRO A 169 -7.42 29.79 5.86
C PRO A 169 -8.70 29.15 5.31
N THR A 170 -8.82 29.10 3.98
CA THR A 170 -9.84 28.31 3.30
C THR A 170 -9.59 26.84 3.63
N SER A 171 -10.45 26.27 4.45
CA SER A 171 -10.41 24.86 4.86
C SER A 171 -10.76 23.93 3.70
N LEU A 172 -9.77 23.70 2.83
CA LEU A 172 -9.82 22.61 1.86
C LEU A 172 -10.09 21.29 2.60
N PRO A 173 -11.12 20.51 2.21
CA PRO A 173 -11.38 19.22 2.83
C PRO A 173 -10.15 18.31 2.68
N LEU A 174 -9.61 17.83 3.80
CA LEU A 174 -8.49 16.88 3.80
C LEU A 174 -8.97 15.52 3.26
N SER A 175 -8.89 15.32 1.95
CA SER A 175 -9.17 14.02 1.34
C SER A 175 -8.03 13.05 1.66
N LEU A 176 -8.33 11.98 2.39
CA LEU A 176 -7.39 10.90 2.68
C LEU A 176 -6.83 10.29 1.38
N PRO A 177 -5.51 10.09 1.25
CA PRO A 177 -4.93 9.40 0.10
C PRO A 177 -5.39 7.93 0.07
N SER A 178 -5.64 7.41 -1.13
CA SER A 178 -5.98 5.99 -1.31
C SER A 178 -4.79 5.10 -0.93
N LEU A 179 -5.06 4.06 -0.14
CA LEU A 179 -4.12 2.94 0.05
C LEU A 179 -4.34 1.80 -0.97
N TYR A 180 -5.22 2.00 -1.95
CA TYR A 180 -5.55 1.05 -3.02
C TYR A 180 -5.13 1.58 -4.39
N PRO A 181 -4.74 0.70 -5.33
CA PRO A 181 -4.86 -0.77 -5.29
C PRO A 181 -3.81 -1.47 -4.43
N THR A 182 -3.96 -2.78 -4.20
CA THR A 182 -2.99 -3.55 -3.40
C THR A 182 -1.83 -4.06 -4.24
N TYR A 183 -0.64 -3.46 -4.11
CA TYR A 183 0.60 -3.98 -4.69
C TYR A 183 1.35 -4.90 -3.72
N ILE A 184 2.03 -5.91 -4.28
CA ILE A 184 2.99 -6.76 -3.55
C ILE A 184 4.39 -6.14 -3.67
N PRO A 185 5.24 -6.16 -2.62
CA PRO A 185 6.62 -5.69 -2.74
C PRO A 185 7.36 -6.42 -3.88
N TYR A 186 7.97 -5.66 -4.80
CA TYR A 186 8.50 -6.16 -6.07
C TYR A 186 9.35 -7.44 -5.94
N LYS A 187 10.23 -7.52 -4.93
CA LYS A 187 11.06 -8.73 -4.70
C LYS A 187 10.22 -9.99 -4.49
N ALA A 188 9.09 -9.90 -3.78
CA ALA A 188 8.18 -11.03 -3.56
C ALA A 188 7.38 -11.34 -4.82
N GLN A 189 6.88 -10.33 -5.54
CA GLN A 189 6.25 -10.51 -6.86
C GLN A 189 7.18 -11.28 -7.82
N HIS A 190 8.42 -10.82 -7.97
CA HIS A 190 9.37 -11.41 -8.91
C HIS A 190 9.67 -12.88 -8.56
N ILE A 191 9.86 -13.21 -7.27
CA ILE A 191 10.03 -14.60 -6.83
C ILE A 191 8.80 -15.45 -7.20
N ILE A 192 7.58 -14.95 -6.94
CA ILE A 192 6.34 -15.67 -7.23
C ILE A 192 6.19 -15.94 -8.75
N LEU A 193 6.37 -14.91 -9.58
CA LEU A 193 6.17 -15.03 -11.04
C LEU A 193 7.27 -15.85 -11.71
N THR A 194 8.54 -15.69 -11.33
CA THR A 194 9.65 -16.49 -11.88
C THR A 194 9.54 -17.96 -11.47
N GLU A 195 9.14 -18.25 -10.23
CA GLU A 195 8.93 -19.63 -9.79
C GLU A 195 7.73 -20.28 -10.49
N ALA A 196 6.63 -19.53 -10.69
CA ALA A 196 5.51 -20.01 -11.49
C ALA A 196 5.91 -20.30 -12.95
N GLN A 197 6.71 -19.42 -13.58
CA GLN A 197 7.23 -19.66 -14.93
C GLN A 197 8.06 -20.95 -14.99
N ARG A 198 9.01 -21.13 -14.05
CA ARG A 198 9.86 -22.32 -13.96
C ARG A 198 9.05 -23.62 -13.84
N MET A 199 8.02 -23.62 -12.99
CA MET A 199 7.11 -24.77 -12.82
C MET A 199 6.37 -25.12 -14.12
N LEU A 200 5.96 -24.11 -14.90
CA LEU A 200 5.27 -24.34 -16.18
C LEU A 200 6.20 -24.83 -17.27
N GLU A 201 7.42 -24.30 -17.36
CA GLU A 201 8.45 -24.76 -18.32
C GLU A 201 8.79 -26.24 -18.06
N GLU A 202 8.91 -26.64 -16.79
CA GLU A 202 9.06 -28.06 -16.39
C GLU A 202 7.83 -28.91 -16.74
N SER A 203 6.62 -28.40 -16.51
CA SER A 203 5.37 -29.09 -16.87
C SER A 203 5.28 -29.31 -18.38
N CYS A 204 5.61 -28.30 -19.19
CA CYS A 204 5.61 -28.37 -20.66
C CYS A 204 6.65 -29.36 -21.19
N PHE A 205 7.85 -29.37 -20.59
CA PHE A 205 8.92 -30.29 -20.97
C PHE A 205 8.57 -31.75 -20.68
N GLU A 206 8.15 -32.09 -19.45
CA GLU A 206 7.81 -33.48 -19.11
C GLU A 206 6.55 -33.97 -19.85
N PHE A 207 5.59 -33.08 -20.12
CA PHE A 207 4.46 -33.39 -21.01
C PHE A 207 4.94 -33.72 -22.43
N THR A 208 5.76 -32.86 -23.04
CA THR A 208 6.29 -33.08 -24.40
C THR A 208 7.14 -34.33 -24.49
N LYS A 209 7.98 -34.60 -23.48
CA LYS A 209 8.81 -35.81 -23.38
C LYS A 209 7.99 -37.09 -23.29
N LYS A 210 6.83 -37.05 -22.62
CA LYS A 210 5.90 -38.18 -22.50
C LYS A 210 5.11 -38.43 -23.78
N HIS A 211 4.70 -37.37 -24.49
CA HIS A 211 3.77 -37.47 -25.61
C HIS A 211 4.43 -37.39 -27.01
N MET A 212 5.59 -36.71 -27.13
CA MET A 212 6.33 -36.50 -28.38
C MET A 212 7.88 -36.51 -28.17
N PRO A 213 8.49 -37.60 -27.66
CA PRO A 213 9.93 -37.66 -27.41
C PRO A 213 10.78 -37.41 -28.67
N ALA A 214 10.33 -37.87 -29.83
CA ALA A 214 11.01 -37.67 -31.12
C ALA A 214 11.17 -36.19 -31.50
N LEU A 215 10.27 -35.31 -31.05
CA LEU A 215 10.45 -33.88 -31.27
C LEU A 215 11.62 -33.33 -30.44
N LEU A 216 11.74 -33.72 -29.17
CA LEU A 216 12.85 -33.28 -28.33
C LEU A 216 14.20 -33.73 -28.89
N GLU A 217 14.26 -34.96 -29.42
CA GLU A 217 15.45 -35.50 -30.10
C GLU A 217 15.81 -34.70 -31.36
N THR A 218 14.84 -34.37 -32.22
CA THR A 218 15.08 -33.60 -33.46
C THR A 218 15.37 -32.12 -33.22
N THR A 219 14.85 -31.53 -32.13
CA THR A 219 15.06 -30.12 -31.78
C THR A 219 16.24 -29.88 -30.83
N GLY A 220 16.84 -30.94 -30.28
CA GLY A 220 17.94 -30.85 -29.31
C GLY A 220 17.51 -30.29 -27.95
N LEU A 221 16.21 -30.35 -27.60
CA LEU A 221 15.68 -29.84 -26.34
C LEU A 221 15.92 -30.86 -25.21
N ASP A 222 17.02 -30.67 -24.49
CA ASP A 222 17.55 -31.58 -23.47
C ASP A 222 17.01 -31.34 -22.05
N CYS A 223 16.56 -30.12 -21.74
CA CYS A 223 15.95 -29.79 -20.44
C CYS A 223 14.83 -28.75 -20.54
N ALA A 224 14.07 -28.59 -19.45
CA ALA A 224 12.97 -27.64 -19.36
C ALA A 224 13.39 -26.18 -19.61
N SER A 225 14.56 -25.79 -19.11
CA SER A 225 15.12 -24.45 -19.28
C SER A 225 15.64 -24.15 -20.69
N SER A 226 15.72 -25.16 -21.57
CA SER A 226 16.23 -25.00 -22.95
C SER A 226 15.20 -24.31 -23.86
N LEU A 227 13.95 -24.15 -23.42
CA LEU A 227 12.90 -23.44 -24.15
C LEU A 227 12.04 -22.57 -23.22
N GLU A 228 11.79 -21.33 -23.62
CA GLU A 228 11.01 -20.35 -22.84
C GLU A 228 9.51 -20.67 -22.88
N LEU A 229 8.78 -20.32 -21.81
CA LEU A 229 7.34 -20.58 -21.68
C LEU A 229 6.48 -20.17 -22.89
N THR A 230 6.71 -18.99 -23.48
CA THR A 230 5.97 -18.53 -24.69
C THR A 230 6.31 -19.32 -25.96
N LYS A 231 7.48 -19.98 -26.01
CA LYS A 231 7.80 -20.91 -27.08
C LYS A 231 7.14 -22.27 -26.83
N TRP A 232 7.08 -22.73 -25.57
CA TRP A 232 6.29 -23.90 -25.17
C TRP A 232 4.80 -23.76 -25.49
N THR A 233 4.15 -22.63 -25.15
CA THR A 233 2.72 -22.42 -25.42
C THR A 233 2.40 -22.45 -26.91
N ARG A 234 3.22 -21.76 -27.73
CA ARG A 234 3.11 -21.77 -29.21
C ARG A 234 3.36 -23.16 -29.80
N LEU A 235 4.28 -23.92 -29.23
CA LEU A 235 4.58 -25.28 -29.66
C LEU A 235 3.41 -26.23 -29.35
N LEU A 236 2.92 -26.22 -28.11
CA LEU A 236 1.74 -26.98 -27.66
C LEU A 236 0.49 -26.62 -28.47
N ALA A 237 0.31 -25.34 -28.85
CA ALA A 237 -0.81 -24.90 -29.68
C ALA A 237 -0.78 -25.51 -31.09
N LYS A 238 0.41 -25.72 -31.68
CA LYS A 238 0.58 -26.41 -32.97
C LYS A 238 0.36 -27.92 -32.83
N MET A 239 0.93 -28.51 -31.78
CA MET A 239 0.80 -29.94 -31.46
C MET A 239 -0.65 -30.37 -31.16
N ALA A 240 -1.48 -29.45 -30.65
CA ALA A 240 -2.85 -29.75 -30.25
C ALA A 240 -3.69 -30.35 -31.36
N ASP A 241 -3.46 -29.94 -32.62
CA ASP A 241 -4.21 -30.42 -33.78
C ASP A 241 -3.75 -31.84 -34.23
N GLU A 242 -2.59 -32.32 -33.76
CA GLU A 242 -2.03 -33.66 -34.04
C GLU A 242 -2.26 -34.68 -32.90
N MET A 243 -2.74 -34.22 -31.73
CA MET A 243 -2.90 -35.04 -30.53
C MET A 243 -4.36 -35.44 -30.28
N PRO A 244 -4.61 -36.64 -29.72
CA PRO A 244 -5.94 -36.98 -29.23
C PRO A 244 -6.30 -36.08 -28.05
N GLU A 245 -7.52 -35.56 -27.99
CA GLU A 245 -7.99 -34.66 -26.91
C GLU A 245 -7.76 -35.26 -25.51
N THR A 246 -7.80 -36.59 -25.38
CA THR A 246 -7.52 -37.35 -24.15
C THR A 246 -6.08 -37.22 -23.62
N ALA A 247 -5.16 -36.62 -24.38
CA ALA A 247 -3.82 -36.29 -23.90
C ALA A 247 -3.83 -35.12 -22.90
N PHE A 248 -4.84 -34.25 -22.96
CA PHE A 248 -4.99 -33.07 -22.12
C PHE A 248 -6.13 -33.26 -21.11
N ASN A 249 -5.95 -32.82 -19.88
CA ASN A 249 -7.01 -32.74 -18.88
C ASN A 249 -7.85 -31.47 -19.12
N LEU A 250 -8.61 -31.45 -20.21
CA LEU A 250 -9.49 -30.33 -20.53
C LEU A 250 -10.71 -30.34 -19.60
N GLY A 251 -10.84 -29.25 -18.84
CA GLY A 251 -12.05 -28.93 -18.08
C GLY A 251 -13.07 -28.24 -18.99
N THR A 252 -13.70 -27.18 -18.48
CA THR A 252 -14.61 -26.33 -19.26
C THR A 252 -13.91 -25.33 -20.18
N THR A 253 -12.61 -25.10 -19.98
CA THR A 253 -11.83 -24.07 -20.70
C THR A 253 -11.09 -24.68 -21.88
N PRO A 254 -11.24 -24.16 -23.12
CA PRO A 254 -10.50 -24.63 -24.29
C PRO A 254 -8.98 -24.46 -24.15
N LEU A 255 -8.21 -25.42 -24.67
CA LEU A 255 -6.73 -25.40 -24.63
C LEU A 255 -6.14 -24.07 -25.15
N LYS A 256 -6.67 -23.56 -26.27
CA LYS A 256 -6.19 -22.31 -26.90
C LYS A 256 -6.34 -21.09 -25.98
N GLU A 257 -7.37 -21.06 -25.12
CA GLU A 257 -7.59 -20.00 -24.12
C GLU A 257 -6.60 -20.13 -22.95
N VAL A 258 -6.38 -21.35 -22.45
CA VAL A 258 -5.39 -21.63 -21.38
C VAL A 258 -3.97 -21.22 -21.82
N LEU A 259 -3.56 -21.62 -23.02
CA LEU A 259 -2.25 -21.28 -23.59
C LEU A 259 -2.10 -19.76 -23.79
N PHE A 260 -3.10 -19.09 -24.37
CA PHE A 260 -3.08 -17.63 -24.56
C PHE A 260 -3.02 -16.87 -23.23
N SER A 261 -3.76 -17.32 -22.20
CA SER A 261 -3.72 -16.68 -20.88
C SER A 261 -2.33 -16.79 -20.22
N THR A 262 -1.58 -17.84 -20.54
CA THR A 262 -0.25 -18.11 -19.98
C THR A 262 0.84 -17.24 -20.62
N ASP A 263 0.70 -16.80 -21.86
CA ASP A 263 1.70 -15.94 -22.52
C ASP A 263 1.91 -14.62 -21.76
N LYS A 264 0.89 -14.10 -21.07
CA LYS A 264 1.02 -12.90 -20.23
C LYS A 264 1.94 -13.08 -19.02
N LEU A 265 2.16 -14.32 -18.56
CA LEU A 265 2.98 -14.63 -17.39
C LEU A 265 4.47 -14.39 -17.65
N ARG A 266 5.00 -14.84 -18.80
CA ARG A 266 6.40 -14.59 -19.18
C ARG A 266 6.68 -13.09 -19.28
N HIS A 267 5.83 -12.34 -20.00
CA HIS A 267 6.01 -10.90 -20.16
C HIS A 267 6.02 -10.18 -18.78
N SER A 268 5.13 -10.57 -17.88
CA SER A 268 5.07 -10.06 -16.51
C SER A 268 6.32 -10.39 -15.67
N ALA A 269 6.87 -11.60 -15.80
CA ALA A 269 8.04 -12.05 -15.06
C ALA A 269 9.35 -11.43 -15.59
N VAL A 270 9.49 -11.33 -16.92
CA VAL A 270 10.70 -10.89 -17.62
C VAL A 270 10.84 -9.36 -17.59
N HIS A 271 9.79 -8.62 -17.91
CA HIS A 271 9.85 -7.15 -18.05
C HIS A 271 9.64 -6.38 -16.74
N ARG A 272 9.54 -7.10 -15.60
CA ARG A 272 9.62 -6.53 -14.24
C ARG A 272 8.55 -5.48 -13.91
N VAL A 273 7.44 -5.49 -14.65
CA VAL A 273 6.31 -4.54 -14.49
C VAL A 273 5.71 -4.72 -13.09
N PRO A 274 5.59 -3.67 -12.25
CA PRO A 274 4.92 -3.77 -10.96
C PRO A 274 3.43 -4.15 -11.13
N MET A 275 2.98 -5.20 -10.45
CA MET A 275 1.61 -5.71 -10.59
C MET A 275 0.81 -5.59 -9.29
N THR A 276 -0.51 -5.37 -9.41
CA THR A 276 -1.40 -5.52 -8.27
C THR A 276 -1.45 -6.99 -7.83
N ALA A 277 -1.78 -7.22 -6.57
CA ALA A 277 -1.99 -8.54 -5.99
C ALA A 277 -3.07 -9.33 -6.73
N ARG A 278 -4.10 -8.63 -7.26
CA ARG A 278 -5.11 -9.21 -8.15
C ARG A 278 -4.47 -9.70 -9.45
N GLY A 279 -3.68 -8.85 -10.11
CA GLY A 279 -2.95 -9.22 -11.33
C GLY A 279 -2.04 -10.44 -11.13
N ILE A 280 -1.25 -10.48 -10.05
CA ILE A 280 -0.38 -11.63 -9.72
C ILE A 280 -1.20 -12.90 -9.49
N LYS A 281 -2.33 -12.80 -8.79
CA LYS A 281 -3.25 -13.93 -8.57
C LYS A 281 -3.83 -14.47 -9.88
N ASP A 282 -4.18 -13.59 -10.82
CA ASP A 282 -4.73 -14.01 -12.10
C ASP A 282 -3.66 -14.67 -12.99
N GLN A 283 -2.40 -14.23 -12.94
CA GLN A 283 -1.28 -14.96 -13.55
C GLN A 283 -1.11 -16.37 -12.94
N LEU A 284 -1.14 -16.49 -11.60
CA LEU A 284 -1.02 -17.79 -10.94
C LEU A 284 -2.19 -18.73 -11.27
N ARG A 285 -3.43 -18.20 -11.42
CA ARG A 285 -4.59 -18.97 -11.86
C ARG A 285 -4.41 -19.52 -13.28
N SER A 286 -3.90 -18.71 -14.21
CA SER A 286 -3.54 -19.15 -15.55
C SER A 286 -2.47 -20.26 -15.52
N ALA A 287 -1.46 -20.11 -14.65
CA ALA A 287 -0.46 -21.15 -14.43
C ALA A 287 -1.08 -22.46 -13.89
N THR A 288 -1.91 -22.40 -12.84
CA THR A 288 -2.60 -23.58 -12.31
C THR A 288 -3.44 -24.26 -13.38
N ALA A 289 -4.15 -23.50 -14.21
CA ALA A 289 -4.96 -24.04 -15.31
C ALA A 289 -4.09 -24.78 -16.35
N LEU A 290 -2.93 -24.24 -16.74
CA LEU A 290 -2.03 -24.91 -17.67
C LEU A 290 -1.41 -26.19 -17.05
N ALA A 291 -0.88 -26.11 -15.83
CA ALA A 291 -0.30 -27.26 -15.14
C ALA A 291 -1.34 -28.40 -14.98
N PHE A 292 -2.58 -28.06 -14.64
CA PHE A 292 -3.69 -29.03 -14.57
C PHE A 292 -3.97 -29.66 -15.94
N THR A 293 -4.08 -28.83 -16.99
CA THR A 293 -4.37 -29.26 -18.37
C THR A 293 -3.28 -30.20 -18.93
N LEU A 294 -2.02 -30.00 -18.56
CA LEU A 294 -0.90 -30.90 -18.90
C LEU A 294 -0.83 -32.14 -17.99
N GLY A 295 -1.68 -32.24 -16.97
CA GLY A 295 -1.69 -33.35 -16.02
C GLY A 295 -0.57 -33.33 -14.98
N ASP A 296 0.11 -32.20 -14.79
CA ASP A 296 1.08 -32.03 -13.71
C ASP A 296 0.39 -31.69 -12.40
N HIS A 297 -0.15 -32.71 -11.74
CA HIS A 297 -0.80 -32.57 -10.43
C HIS A 297 0.13 -32.01 -9.34
N ARG A 298 1.45 -32.22 -9.46
CA ARG A 298 2.44 -31.71 -8.50
C ARG A 298 2.53 -30.20 -8.60
N HIS A 299 2.83 -29.66 -9.79
CA HIS A 299 2.89 -28.22 -10.00
C HIS A 299 1.53 -27.55 -9.84
N THR A 300 0.42 -28.21 -10.23
CA THR A 300 -0.94 -27.72 -9.95
C THR A 300 -1.11 -27.43 -8.45
N THR A 301 -0.80 -28.41 -7.59
CA THR A 301 -0.92 -28.28 -6.13
C THR A 301 0.00 -27.17 -5.59
N GLN A 302 1.25 -27.10 -6.06
CA GLN A 302 2.20 -26.08 -5.61
C GLN A 302 1.77 -24.66 -6.00
N LEU A 303 1.21 -24.46 -7.20
CA LEU A 303 0.67 -23.18 -7.65
C LEU A 303 -0.60 -22.78 -6.87
N GLU A 304 -1.46 -23.73 -6.53
CA GLU A 304 -2.61 -23.51 -5.63
C GLU A 304 -2.18 -23.12 -4.21
N GLU A 305 -1.14 -23.76 -3.66
CA GLU A 305 -0.56 -23.38 -2.36
C GLU A 305 0.02 -21.95 -2.39
N ILE A 306 0.70 -21.57 -3.46
CA ILE A 306 1.21 -20.19 -3.67
C ILE A 306 0.04 -19.20 -3.79
N CYS A 307 -1.03 -19.53 -4.53
CA CYS A 307 -2.25 -18.70 -4.59
C CYS A 307 -2.87 -18.49 -3.21
N TYR A 308 -3.01 -19.57 -2.44
CA TYR A 308 -3.59 -19.54 -1.10
C TYR A 308 -2.73 -18.68 -0.15
N GLU A 309 -1.41 -18.85 -0.15
CA GLU A 309 -0.53 -18.00 0.65
C GLU A 309 -0.60 -16.53 0.22
N LEU A 310 -0.60 -16.23 -1.08
CA LEU A 310 -0.80 -14.87 -1.59
C LEU A 310 -2.10 -14.24 -1.07
N ASP A 311 -3.24 -14.91 -1.26
CA ASP A 311 -4.56 -14.45 -0.79
C ASP A 311 -4.58 -14.15 0.71
N ASN A 312 -4.02 -15.04 1.54
CA ASN A 312 -3.98 -14.83 2.99
C ASN A 312 -3.13 -13.61 3.38
N LYS A 313 -2.01 -13.37 2.71
CA LYS A 313 -1.13 -12.22 2.99
C LYS A 313 -1.76 -10.92 2.48
N VAL A 314 -2.39 -10.94 1.31
CA VAL A 314 -3.16 -9.82 0.75
C VAL A 314 -4.30 -9.42 1.67
N GLN A 315 -5.13 -10.37 2.10
CA GLN A 315 -6.23 -10.08 3.03
C GLN A 315 -5.71 -9.50 4.37
N ALA A 316 -4.57 -9.97 4.87
CA ALA A 316 -3.94 -9.39 6.06
C ALA A 316 -3.46 -7.93 5.83
N MET A 317 -2.89 -7.63 4.67
CA MET A 317 -2.52 -6.26 4.28
C MET A 317 -3.75 -5.35 4.17
N GLU A 318 -4.86 -5.84 3.63
CA GLU A 318 -6.07 -5.05 3.43
C GLU A 318 -6.80 -4.74 4.73
N LEU A 319 -6.89 -5.70 5.65
CA LEU A 319 -7.38 -5.43 7.01
C LEU A 319 -6.50 -4.43 7.75
N ASN A 320 -5.19 -4.40 7.46
CA ASN A 320 -4.28 -3.38 7.99
C ASN A 320 -4.55 -1.99 7.36
N LYS A 321 -4.73 -1.90 6.03
CA LYS A 321 -5.13 -0.66 5.34
C LYS A 321 -6.44 -0.09 5.89
N ASN A 322 -7.46 -0.93 6.08
CA ASN A 322 -8.74 -0.54 6.68
C ASN A 322 -8.54 0.00 8.11
N ALA A 323 -7.73 -0.69 8.93
CA ALA A 323 -7.41 -0.25 10.28
C ALA A 323 -6.70 1.11 10.32
N LEU A 324 -5.78 1.36 9.38
CA LEU A 324 -5.10 2.65 9.23
C LEU A 324 -6.07 3.75 8.82
N VAL A 325 -6.88 3.53 7.77
CA VAL A 325 -7.87 4.51 7.30
C VAL A 325 -8.85 4.87 8.42
N HIS A 326 -9.36 3.89 9.17
CA HIS A 326 -10.25 4.16 10.30
C HIS A 326 -9.58 4.94 11.44
N SER A 327 -8.33 4.62 11.81
CA SER A 327 -7.58 5.38 12.83
C SER A 327 -7.37 6.83 12.40
N THR A 328 -6.81 7.03 11.20
CA THR A 328 -6.51 8.38 10.70
C THR A 328 -7.79 9.19 10.44
N THR A 329 -8.90 8.56 10.05
CA THR A 329 -10.20 9.24 9.93
C THR A 329 -10.68 9.77 11.29
N ALA A 330 -10.60 8.96 12.35
CA ALA A 330 -10.97 9.37 13.70
C ALA A 330 -10.06 10.51 14.23
N GLU A 331 -8.75 10.38 14.03
CA GLU A 331 -7.77 11.43 14.40
C GLU A 331 -8.04 12.75 13.66
N LEU A 332 -8.37 12.70 12.37
CA LEU A 332 -8.75 13.89 11.59
C LEU A 332 -10.08 14.52 12.06
N GLN A 333 -11.05 13.70 12.49
CA GLN A 333 -12.32 14.19 13.05
C GLN A 333 -12.12 14.89 14.41
N ASP A 334 -11.24 14.36 15.27
CA ASP A 334 -10.89 15.02 16.53
C ASP A 334 -10.09 16.32 16.31
N ILE A 335 -9.19 16.36 15.32
CA ILE A 335 -8.52 17.60 14.90
C ILE A 335 -9.54 18.62 14.39
N GLN A 336 -10.53 18.19 13.61
CA GLN A 336 -11.56 19.08 13.08
C GLN A 336 -12.44 19.66 14.19
N ARG A 337 -12.86 18.86 15.18
CA ARG A 337 -13.59 19.35 16.37
C ARG A 337 -12.80 20.42 17.13
N ARG A 338 -11.50 20.20 17.35
CA ARG A 338 -10.63 21.18 18.03
C ARG A 338 -10.46 22.47 17.25
N ARG A 339 -10.49 22.43 15.91
CA ARG A 339 -10.50 23.65 15.08
C ARG A 339 -11.78 24.45 15.30
N GLU A 340 -12.93 23.79 15.30
CA GLU A 340 -14.24 24.43 15.54
C GLU A 340 -14.35 25.04 16.95
N GLU A 341 -13.76 24.39 17.96
CA GLU A 341 -13.62 24.94 19.32
C GLU A 341 -12.75 26.20 19.36
N LEU A 342 -11.61 26.19 18.67
CA LEU A 342 -10.71 27.35 18.54
C LEU A 342 -11.35 28.51 17.75
N ASP A 343 -12.02 28.22 16.63
CA ASP A 343 -12.76 29.20 15.81
C ASP A 343 -13.88 29.89 16.61
N LYS A 344 -14.45 29.19 17.60
CA LYS A 344 -15.44 29.77 18.52
C LYS A 344 -14.77 30.67 19.56
N LEU A 345 -13.66 30.21 20.15
CA LEU A 345 -12.91 30.98 21.15
C LEU A 345 -12.35 32.29 20.55
N GLU A 346 -11.82 32.25 19.32
CA GLU A 346 -11.34 33.45 18.62
C GLU A 346 -12.44 34.51 18.47
N LYS A 347 -13.65 34.10 18.05
CA LYS A 347 -14.82 34.99 17.93
C LYS A 347 -15.25 35.57 19.27
N GLU A 348 -15.17 34.78 20.34
CA GLU A 348 -15.50 35.21 21.70
C GLU A 348 -14.49 36.25 22.23
N VAL A 349 -13.19 36.02 22.05
CA VAL A 349 -12.13 36.99 22.42
C VAL A 349 -12.30 38.31 21.66
N LEU A 350 -12.56 38.26 20.35
CA LEU A 350 -12.82 39.46 19.54
C LEU A 350 -14.09 40.21 19.99
N ALA A 351 -15.17 39.48 20.29
CA ALA A 351 -16.41 40.09 20.80
C ALA A 351 -16.22 40.73 22.17
N ASN A 352 -15.47 40.09 23.07
CA ASN A 352 -15.16 40.61 24.39
C ASN A 352 -14.28 41.88 24.31
N MET A 353 -13.27 41.91 23.44
CA MET A 353 -12.48 43.11 23.16
C MET A 353 -13.36 44.29 22.71
N VAL A 354 -14.23 44.08 21.71
CA VAL A 354 -15.12 45.13 21.19
C VAL A 354 -16.11 45.61 22.25
N LYS A 355 -16.68 44.69 23.05
CA LYS A 355 -17.59 45.01 24.16
C LYS A 355 -16.90 45.84 25.25
N SER A 356 -15.65 45.52 25.59
CA SER A 356 -14.86 46.25 26.58
C SER A 356 -14.45 47.64 26.10
N ASP A 357 -14.04 47.80 24.83
CA ASP A 357 -13.82 49.13 24.24
C ASP A 357 -15.10 49.98 24.27
N GLN A 358 -16.24 49.39 23.89
CA GLN A 358 -17.53 50.09 23.89
C GLN A 358 -17.94 50.56 25.30
N LYS A 359 -17.75 49.71 26.33
CA LYS A 359 -17.96 50.11 27.74
C LYS A 359 -17.05 51.28 28.12
N ASN A 360 -15.75 51.17 27.86
CA ASN A 360 -14.76 52.19 28.20
C ASN A 360 -15.08 53.54 27.51
N ARG A 361 -15.43 53.52 26.23
CA ARG A 361 -15.82 54.72 25.49
C ARG A 361 -17.08 55.38 26.04
N GLY A 362 -18.07 54.59 26.48
CA GLY A 362 -19.26 55.11 27.17
C GLY A 362 -18.92 55.79 28.49
N PHE A 363 -18.06 55.18 29.30
CA PHE A 363 -17.60 55.74 30.57
C PHE A 363 -16.81 57.05 30.40
N ILE A 364 -15.83 57.08 29.49
CA ILE A 364 -15.07 58.30 29.18
C ILE A 364 -15.98 59.39 28.61
N GLY A 365 -16.97 59.03 27.79
CA GLY A 365 -18.00 59.96 27.30
C GLY A 365 -18.75 60.65 28.44
N ALA A 366 -19.27 59.88 29.40
CA ALA A 366 -20.00 60.42 30.56
C ALA A 366 -19.12 61.35 31.43
N LEU A 367 -17.85 60.99 31.67
CA LEU A 367 -16.91 61.85 32.41
C LEU A 367 -16.63 63.18 31.68
N LEU A 368 -16.53 63.16 30.36
CA LEU A 368 -16.33 64.36 29.55
C LEU A 368 -17.59 65.23 29.51
N GLU A 369 -18.77 64.64 29.37
CA GLU A 369 -20.06 65.34 29.39
C GLU A 369 -20.28 66.07 30.72
N ASP A 370 -20.05 65.40 31.85
CA ASP A 370 -20.11 66.00 33.18
C ASP A 370 -19.08 67.13 33.36
N SER A 371 -17.82 66.89 32.97
CA SER A 371 -16.75 67.91 33.05
C SER A 371 -17.08 69.16 32.23
N VAL A 372 -17.60 68.98 31.01
CA VAL A 372 -18.04 70.09 30.14
C VAL A 372 -19.25 70.81 30.73
N GLY A 373 -20.22 70.08 31.30
CA GLY A 373 -21.34 70.65 32.03
C GLY A 373 -20.89 71.57 33.17
N ARG A 374 -19.98 71.09 34.04
CA ARG A 374 -19.41 71.89 35.14
C ARG A 374 -18.72 73.16 34.66
N ILE A 375 -17.97 73.10 33.56
CA ILE A 375 -17.28 74.24 32.94
C ILE A 375 -18.29 75.27 32.38
N LEU A 376 -19.30 74.81 31.63
CA LEU A 376 -20.27 75.69 30.96
C LEU A 376 -21.28 76.32 31.94
N GLU A 377 -21.64 75.64 33.03
CA GLU A 377 -22.47 76.20 34.10
C GLU A 377 -21.74 77.20 35.01
N GLY A 378 -20.42 77.35 34.86
CA GLY A 378 -19.63 78.35 35.61
C GLY A 378 -19.43 78.03 37.10
N LYS A 379 -19.60 76.77 37.52
CA LYS A 379 -19.38 76.32 38.90
C LYS A 379 -17.95 75.85 39.13
N THR A 380 -17.05 76.78 39.41
CA THR A 380 -15.72 76.46 39.97
C THR A 380 -15.82 76.32 41.49
N GLU A 381 -16.22 75.15 41.98
CA GLU A 381 -16.10 74.82 43.41
C GLU A 381 -14.81 74.01 43.67
N MET A 382 -13.96 74.54 44.55
CA MET A 382 -12.74 73.86 44.99
C MET A 382 -13.07 72.86 46.09
N GLY A 383 -12.77 71.59 45.81
CA GLY A 383 -12.43 70.58 46.81
C GLY A 383 -13.59 69.96 47.60
N THR A 384 -13.62 68.63 47.59
CA THR A 384 -13.29 67.82 48.78
C THR A 384 -12.75 66.47 48.32
N ASP A 385 -11.83 65.90 49.09
CA ASP A 385 -11.46 64.48 48.96
C ASP A 385 -12.70 63.63 49.26
N GLU A 386 -13.18 62.83 48.30
CA GLU A 386 -13.99 61.66 48.60
C GLU A 386 -13.33 60.40 48.01
N GLU A 387 -13.19 59.42 48.89
CA GLU A 387 -12.51 58.15 48.71
C GLU A 387 -13.40 57.20 47.89
N TYR A 388 -13.20 57.18 46.56
CA TYR A 388 -13.90 56.25 45.69
C TYR A 388 -13.41 54.81 45.91
N LYS A 389 -14.20 54.03 46.65
CA LYS A 389 -14.07 52.58 46.67
C LYS A 389 -14.25 52.03 45.26
N ILE A 390 -13.22 51.36 44.77
CA ILE A 390 -13.35 50.41 43.67
C ILE A 390 -13.95 49.15 44.28
N GLU A 391 -15.20 48.84 43.95
CA GLU A 391 -15.74 47.50 44.17
C GLU A 391 -15.12 46.60 43.09
N GLU A 392 -14.09 45.84 43.48
CA GLU A 392 -13.57 44.73 42.68
C GLU A 392 -14.61 43.61 42.72
N ASP A 393 -15.45 43.54 41.68
CA ASP A 393 -16.23 42.32 41.39
C ASP A 393 -15.24 41.20 41.07
N GLU A 394 -14.94 40.36 42.08
CA GLU A 394 -14.24 39.08 41.91
C GLU A 394 -15.08 38.16 41.02
N GLU A 395 -14.93 38.25 39.68
CA GLU A 395 -15.41 37.20 38.78
C GLU A 395 -14.60 35.91 39.06
N GLU A 396 -15.23 35.04 39.84
CA GLU A 396 -14.75 33.74 40.32
C GLU A 396 -14.08 32.92 39.20
N PHE A 397 -12.74 33.00 39.13
CA PHE A 397 -11.94 32.28 38.16
C PHE A 397 -11.92 30.79 38.53
N SER A 398 -12.91 30.06 38.03
CA SER A 398 -13.05 28.61 38.19
C SER A 398 -11.84 27.88 37.60
N GLU A 399 -10.81 27.69 38.42
CA GLU A 399 -9.68 26.82 38.11
C GLU A 399 -10.17 25.37 37.98
N CYS A 400 -10.40 24.92 36.75
CA CYS A 400 -10.62 23.50 36.45
C CYS A 400 -9.28 22.73 36.55
N HIS A 401 -8.79 22.57 37.77
CA HIS A 401 -7.68 21.68 38.13
C HIS A 401 -8.11 20.20 38.00
N THR A 402 -8.27 19.70 36.77
CA THR A 402 -8.31 18.24 36.55
C THR A 402 -6.89 17.67 36.51
N SER A 403 -6.35 17.37 37.69
CA SER A 403 -5.22 16.46 37.82
C SER A 403 -5.50 15.43 38.92
N ASN A 404 -6.01 14.27 38.51
CA ASN A 404 -5.61 13.01 39.14
C ASN A 404 -5.97 11.77 38.32
N ARG A 405 -4.89 11.05 37.95
CA ARG A 405 -4.75 9.58 37.91
C ARG A 405 -5.19 8.79 36.67
#